data_AF-W6W7D3-F1
#
_entry.id   AF-W6W7D3-F1
#
_cell.length_a   1.000
_cell.length_b   1.000
_cell.length_c   1.000
_cell.angle_alpha   90.00
_cell.angle_beta   90.00
_cell.angle_gamma   90.00
#
_symmetry.space_group_name_H-M   'P 1'
#
loop_
_entity.id
_entity.type
_entity.pdbx_description
1 polymer ?
#
loop_
_entity_poly.entity_id
_entity_poly.type
_entity_poly.pdbx_seq_one_letter_code
_entity_poly.pdbx_strand_id
1 'polypeptide(L)' 'MKNASPAQRQLGLRIHAIVFVPVIIVLVIVNLLIGSPYWVHWVLLGWGVGLIAHWWSVRRQDAGKTGTP' A
#
# COMPACT_ATOMS: atom_id res chain seq x y z
N MET A 1 -13.51 2.63 -7.71
CA MET A 1 -13.57 3.39 -8.97
C MET A 1 -13.76 2.41 -10.13
N LYS A 2 -14.97 2.26 -10.67
CA LYS A 2 -15.23 1.28 -11.75
C LYS A 2 -14.53 1.65 -13.08
N ASN A 3 -14.18 2.94 -13.28
CA ASN A 3 -13.67 3.49 -14.55
C ASN A 3 -12.31 4.21 -14.45
N ALA A 4 -11.46 3.90 -13.45
CA ALA A 4 -10.16 4.57 -13.34
C ALA A 4 -9.24 4.24 -14.55
N SER A 5 -8.61 5.26 -15.12
CA SER A 5 -7.58 5.11 -16.15
C SER A 5 -6.32 4.42 -15.60
N PRO A 6 -5.42 3.88 -16.45
CA PRO A 6 -4.16 3.28 -15.99
C PRO A 6 -3.33 4.25 -15.16
N ALA A 7 -3.24 5.51 -15.59
CA ALA A 7 -2.52 6.55 -14.87
C ALA A 7 -3.11 6.80 -13.47
N GLN A 8 -4.44 6.81 -13.34
CA GLN A 8 -5.12 7.00 -12.05
C GLN A 8 -4.88 5.82 -11.10
N ARG A 9 -4.86 4.58 -11.61
CA ARG A 9 -4.56 3.37 -10.83
C ARG A 9 -3.12 3.41 -10.30
N GLN A 10 -2.17 3.73 -11.18
CA GLN A 10 -0.76 3.86 -10.81
C GLN A 10 -0.52 5.00 -9.82
N LEU A 11 -1.22 6.13 -9.98
CA LEU A 11 -1.19 7.23 -9.03
C LEU A 11 -1.70 6.80 -7.64
N GLY A 12 -2.84 6.09 -7.58
CA GLY A 12 -3.37 5.56 -6.33
C GLY A 12 -2.39 4.62 -5.62
N LEU A 13 -1.72 3.73 -6.35
CA LEU A 13 -0.70 2.85 -5.81
C LEU A 13 0.51 3.64 -5.27
N ARG A 14 0.99 4.65 -6.02
CA ARG A 14 2.09 5.52 -5.59
C ARG A 14 1.75 6.28 -4.31
N ILE A 15 0.55 6.86 -4.23
CA ILE A 15 0.10 7.57 -3.02
C ILE A 15 0.08 6.60 -1.83
N HIS A 16 -0.50 5.41 -1.99
CA HIS A 16 -0.54 4.42 -0.91
C HIS A 16 0.88 4.06 -0.45
N ALA A 17 1.80 3.75 -1.37
CA ALA A 17 3.19 3.43 -1.01
C ALA A 17 3.92 4.60 -0.33
N ILE A 18 3.76 5.83 -0.84
CA ILE A 18 4.41 7.02 -0.29
C ILE A 18 3.87 7.37 1.10
N VAL A 19 2.59 7.18 1.37
CA VAL A 19 2.00 7.44 2.70
C VAL A 19 2.32 6.32 3.69
N PHE A 20 2.40 5.07 3.21
CA PHE A 20 2.66 3.91 4.06
C PHE A 20 3.97 4.04 4.85
N VAL A 21 5.07 4.39 4.18
CA VAL A 21 6.40 4.48 4.79
C VAL A 21 6.47 5.50 5.95
N PRO A 22 6.14 6.80 5.76
CA PRO A 22 6.22 7.79 6.83
C PRO A 22 5.25 7.47 7.96
N VAL A 23 4.05 6.93 7.68
CA VAL A 23 3.13 6.51 8.74
C VAL A 23 3.73 5.40 9.58
N ILE A 24 4.31 4.36 8.97
CA ILE A 24 5.00 3.29 9.72
C ILE A 24 6.15 3.86 10.57
N ILE A 25 6.96 4.77 10.04
CA ILE A 25 8.05 5.42 10.79
C ILE A 25 7.49 6.14 12.03
N VAL A 26 6.43 6.93 11.87
CA VAL A 26 5.77 7.61 12.99
C VAL A 26 5.25 6.60 14.01
N LEU A 27 4.64 5.50 13.58
CA LEU A 27 4.13 4.46 14.49
C LEU A 27 5.23 3.71 15.23
N VAL A 28 6.39 3.52 14.60
CA VAL A 28 7.59 2.98 15.26
C VAL A 28 8.05 3.94 16.35
N ILE A 29 8.19 5.24 16.04
CA ILE A 29 8.56 6.26 17.02
C ILE A 29 7.58 6.26 18.20
N VAL A 30 6.28 6.26 17.93
CA VAL A 30 5.23 6.21 18.97
C VAL A 30 5.40 4.98 19.87
N ASN A 31 5.63 3.79 19.31
CA ASN A 31 5.85 2.58 20.11
C ASN A 31 7.13 2.65 20.94
N LEU A 32 8.22 3.21 20.39
CA LEU A 32 9.47 3.38 21.12
C LEU A 32 9.32 4.38 22.29
N LEU A 33 8.52 5.43 22.12
CA LEU A 33 8.26 6.43 23.16
C LEU A 33 7.31 5.93 24.26
N ILE A 34 6.29 5.16 23.90
CA ILE A 34 5.29 4.63 24.86
C ILE A 34 5.81 3.38 25.58
N GLY A 35 6.64 2.57 24.92
CA GLY A 35 7.13 1.31 25.45
C GLY A 35 6.22 0.13 25.14
N SER A 36 6.51 -1.01 25.77
CA SER A 36 5.82 -2.28 25.53
C SER A 36 4.32 -2.23 25.89
N PRO A 37 3.44 -2.90 25.11
CA PRO A 37 3.73 -3.79 23.98
C PRO A 37 3.87 -3.06 22.64
N TYR A 38 4.84 -3.50 21.82
CA TYR A 38 5.08 -2.91 20.50
C TYR A 38 4.11 -3.40 19.45
N TRP A 39 2.98 -2.72 19.24
CA TRP A 39 1.92 -3.16 18.32
C TRP A 39 2.18 -2.82 16.84
N VAL A 40 3.18 -1.98 16.54
CA VAL A 40 3.48 -1.54 15.17
C VAL A 40 3.76 -2.69 14.20
N HIS A 41 4.28 -3.83 14.67
CA HIS A 41 4.54 -4.99 13.80
C HIS A 41 3.24 -5.55 13.19
N TRP A 42 2.14 -5.58 13.94
CA TRP A 42 0.84 -6.01 13.40
C TRP A 42 0.32 -5.06 12.34
N VAL A 43 0.51 -3.75 12.53
CA VAL A 43 0.12 -2.74 11.55
C VAL A 43 0.97 -2.83 10.30
N LEU A 44 2.29 -2.97 10.44
CA LEU A 44 3.22 -3.17 9.33
C LEU A 44 2.83 -4.40 8.50
N LEU A 45 2.57 -5.53 9.14
CA LEU A 45 2.20 -6.77 8.46
C LEU A 45 0.82 -6.67 7.81
N GLY A 46 -0.20 -6.26 8.56
CA GLY A 46 -1.57 -6.18 8.06
C GLY A 46 -1.73 -5.19 6.92
N TRP A 47 -1.20 -3.98 7.08
CA TRP A 47 -1.27 -2.96 6.03
C TRP A 47 -0.31 -3.27 4.87
N GLY A 48 0.84 -3.90 5.15
CA GLY A 48 1.77 -4.37 4.11
C GLY A 48 1.12 -5.37 3.15
N VAL A 49 0.30 -6.30 3.68
CA VAL A 49 -0.53 -7.18 2.85
C VAL A 49 -1.49 -6.38 1.97
N GLY A 50 -2.13 -5.34 2.51
CA GLY A 50 -2.98 -4.43 1.74
C GLY A 50 -2.25 -3.71 0.59
N LEU A 51 -1.02 -3.25 0.84
CA LEU A 51 -0.19 -2.61 -0.19
C LEU A 51 0.20 -3.61 -1.30
N ILE A 52 0.58 -4.84 -0.94
CA ILE A 52 0.87 -5.91 -1.90
C ILE A 52 -0.37 -6.27 -2.71
N ALA A 53 -1.53 -6.41 -2.07
CA ALA A 53 -2.80 -6.67 -2.74
C ALA A 53 -3.17 -5.55 -3.72
N HIS A 54 -2.91 -4.29 -3.35
CA HIS A 54 -3.14 -3.15 -4.23
C HIS A 54 -2.20 -3.18 -5.45
N TRP A 55 -0.91 -3.42 -5.24
CA TRP A 55 0.07 -3.59 -6.32
C TRP A 55 -0.35 -4.71 -7.29
N TRP A 56 -0.76 -5.85 -6.75
CA TRP A 56 -1.21 -7.00 -7.52
C TRP A 56 -2.46 -6.67 -8.36
N SER A 57 -3.42 -5.96 -7.75
CA SER A 57 -4.64 -5.51 -8.43
C SER A 57 -4.34 -4.61 -9.63
N VAL A 58 -3.44 -3.63 -9.47
CA VAL A 58 -3.01 -2.76 -10.58
C VAL A 58 -2.31 -3.57 -11.68
N ARG A 59 -1.36 -4.44 -11.32
CA ARG A 59 -0.64 -5.30 -12.27
C ARG A 59 -1.57 -6.19 -13.10
N ARG A 60 -2.56 -6.84 -12.46
CA ARG A 60 -3.56 -7.67 -13.16
C ARG A 60 -4.38 -6.86 -14.16
N GLN A 61 -4.75 -5.64 -13.78
CA GLN A 61 -5.56 -4.79 -14.64
C GLN A 61 -4.79 -4.20 -15.83
N ASP A 62 -3.48 -3.99 -15.68
CA ASP A 62 -2.60 -3.55 -16.77
C ASP A 62 -2.26 -4.70 -17.72
N ALA A 63 -2.06 -5.91 -17.20
CA ALA A 63 -1.89 -7.12 -18.01
C ALA A 63 -3.13 -7.41 -18.89
N GLY A 64 -4.34 -7.25 -18.34
CA GLY A 64 -5.58 -7.39 -19.10
C GLY A 64 -5.80 -6.34 -20.20
N LYS A 65 -5.04 -5.23 -20.20
CA LYS A 65 -5.06 -4.21 -21.27
C LYS A 65 -4.04 -4.46 -22.37
N THR A 66 -3.00 -5.25 -22.11
CA THR A 66 -1.88 -5.48 -23.03
C THR A 66 -2.00 -6.81 -23.79
N GLY A 67 -2.92 -7.70 -23.40
CA GLY A 67 -3.26 -8.92 -24.13
C GLY A 67 -4.56 -8.82 -24.93
N THR A 68 -4.47 -8.32 -26.17
CA THR A 68 -5.03 -8.83 -27.44
C THR A 68 -5.06 -7.71 -28.50
N PRO A 69 -4.25 -7.76 -29.58
CA PRO A 69 -4.67 -7.25 -30.88
C PRO A 69 -5.86 -8.04 -31.44
#